data_AF-A0A7S0MGQ5-F1
#
_entry.id   AF-A0A7S0MGQ5-F1
#
_cell.length_a   1.000
_cell.length_b   1.000
_cell.length_c   1.000
_cell.angle_alpha   90.00
_cell.angle_beta   90.00
_cell.angle_gamma   90.00
#
_symmetry.space_group_name_H-M   'P 1'
#
loop_
_entity.id
_entity.type
_entity.pdbx_description
1 polymer ?
#
loop_
_entity_poly.entity_id
_entity_poly.type
_entity_poly.pdbx_seq_one_letter_code
_entity_poly.pdbx_strand_id
1 'polypeptide(L)'
;GKFNIGSTRAINYVLTGLSGREICQQINDELEDTVLVISANGSFLHVGSSELFWKLMPTVGPIGDLQLLAAVDDEASDMDLSEERKIIHFLEMVKDLRSVIVDLGIETEQVADL
;
A
#
# COMPACT_ATOMS: atom_id res chain seq x y z
N GLY A 1 2.79 -5.90 8.00
CA GLY A 1 3.64 -5.78 9.20
C GLY A 1 2.78 -5.28 10.34
N LYS A 2 3.20 -5.44 11.62
CA LYS A 2 2.54 -4.76 12.75
C LYS A 2 2.37 -3.27 12.40
N PHE A 3 1.24 -2.68 12.79
CA PHE A 3 0.78 -1.35 12.37
C PHE A 3 1.91 -0.31 12.28
N ASN A 4 2.40 -0.02 11.07
CA ASN A 4 3.49 0.91 10.83
C ASN A 4 2.93 2.28 10.48
N ILE A 5 2.90 3.17 11.47
CA ILE A 5 2.33 4.52 11.34
C ILE A 5 2.99 5.31 10.20
N GLY A 6 4.30 5.18 10.01
CA GLY A 6 5.02 5.88 8.93
C GLY A 6 4.50 5.46 7.55
N SER A 7 4.39 4.15 7.33
CA SER A 7 3.89 3.58 6.08
C SER A 7 2.41 3.91 5.84
N THR A 8 1.56 3.81 6.87
CA THR A 8 0.14 4.16 6.78
C THR A 8 -0.03 5.63 6.38
N ARG A 9 0.74 6.53 6.99
CA ARG A 9 0.72 7.96 6.65
C ARG A 9 1.19 8.17 5.20
N ALA A 10 2.32 7.59 4.81
CA ALA A 10 2.83 7.73 3.45
C ALA A 10 1.79 7.27 2.39
N ILE A 11 1.16 6.12 2.61
CA ILE A 11 0.13 5.58 1.74
C ILE A 11 -1.09 6.51 1.67
N ASN A 12 -1.59 7.00 2.82
CA ASN A 12 -2.68 7.98 2.86
C ASN A 12 -2.33 9.26 2.09
N TYR A 13 -1.13 9.80 2.28
CA TYR A 13 -0.72 11.00 1.55
C TYR A 13 -0.76 10.78 0.04
N VAL A 14 -0.14 9.69 -0.42
CA VAL A 14 0.06 9.42 -1.84
C VAL A 14 -1.24 9.02 -2.54
N LEU A 15 -2.07 8.20 -1.92
CA LEU A 15 -3.24 7.61 -2.59
C LEU A 15 -4.54 8.40 -2.38
N THR A 16 -4.68 9.11 -1.25
CA THR A 16 -5.93 9.83 -0.91
C THR A 16 -5.76 11.33 -0.82
N GLY A 17 -4.52 11.84 -0.88
CA GLY A 17 -4.22 13.27 -0.83
C GLY A 17 -4.36 13.89 0.57
N LEU A 18 -4.58 13.08 1.61
CA LEU A 18 -4.64 13.56 2.99
C LEU A 18 -3.30 14.17 3.42
N SER A 19 -3.33 15.32 4.10
CA SER A 19 -2.10 16.01 4.47
C SER A 19 -2.18 16.74 5.82
N GLY A 20 -1.05 17.26 6.30
CA GLY A 20 -1.00 18.08 7.51
C GLY A 20 -1.45 17.34 8.77
N ARG A 21 -2.55 17.79 9.39
CA ARG A 21 -3.11 17.14 10.59
C ARG A 21 -4.01 15.94 10.25
N GLU A 22 -4.60 15.92 9.06
CA GLU A 22 -5.60 14.92 8.68
C GLU A 22 -4.97 13.52 8.66
N ILE A 23 -3.77 13.42 8.09
CA ILE A 23 -2.98 12.19 8.01
C ILE A 23 -2.54 11.63 9.37
N CYS A 24 -2.47 12.49 10.41
CA CYS A 24 -2.11 12.08 11.76
C CYS A 24 -3.32 11.60 12.58
N GLN A 25 -4.53 11.94 12.14
CA GLN A 25 -5.78 11.72 12.88
C GLN A 25 -6.68 10.66 12.25
N GLN A 26 -6.51 10.39 10.95
CA GLN A 26 -7.26 9.37 10.23
C GLN A 26 -6.39 8.14 9.98
N ILE A 27 -6.82 7.03 10.58
CA ILE A 27 -6.43 5.69 10.12
C ILE A 27 -7.46 5.33 9.06
N ASN A 28 -6.99 5.08 7.84
CA ASN A 28 -7.86 4.68 6.75
C ASN A 28 -7.81 3.15 6.63
N ASP A 29 -8.74 2.50 7.32
CA ASP A 29 -8.82 1.03 7.37
C ASP A 29 -9.09 0.44 5.98
N GLU A 30 -9.63 1.22 5.03
CA GLU A 30 -9.80 0.75 3.65
C GLU A 30 -8.47 0.38 2.98
N LEU A 31 -7.33 0.95 3.41
CA LEU A 31 -6.01 0.73 2.83
C LEU A 31 -5.18 -0.35 3.54
N GLU A 32 -5.76 -1.11 4.48
CA GLU A 32 -5.03 -2.06 5.34
C GLU A 32 -4.21 -3.10 4.56
N ASP A 33 -4.73 -3.59 3.44
CA ASP A 33 -4.04 -4.53 2.54
C ASP A 33 -3.63 -3.87 1.22
N THR A 34 -2.82 -2.82 1.34
CA THR A 34 -2.26 -2.10 0.20
C THR A 34 -0.74 -2.21 0.18
N VAL A 35 -0.17 -2.60 -0.97
CA VAL A 35 1.28 -2.61 -1.18
C VAL A 35 1.61 -1.64 -2.29
N LEU A 36 2.44 -0.64 -2.00
CA LEU A 36 2.95 0.31 -2.98
C LEU A 36 4.47 0.20 -3.07
N VAL A 37 4.97 -0.08 -4.26
CA VAL A 37 6.39 -0.11 -4.59
C VAL A 37 6.66 0.97 -5.64
N ILE A 38 7.61 1.86 -5.35
CA ILE A 38 8.05 2.90 -6.28
C ILE A 38 9.53 2.70 -6.52
N SER A 39 9.91 2.53 -7.79
CA SER A 39 11.30 2.40 -8.20
C SER A 39 11.58 3.26 -9.43
N ALA A 40 12.85 3.46 -9.76
CA ALA A 40 13.24 4.18 -10.98
C ALA A 40 12.83 3.45 -12.28
N ASN A 41 12.52 2.16 -12.20
CA ASN A 41 12.23 1.31 -13.35
C ASN A 41 10.73 0.95 -13.47
N GLY A 42 9.90 1.53 -12.61
CA GLY A 42 8.47 1.28 -12.58
C GLY A 42 7.90 1.29 -11.18
N SER A 43 6.57 1.35 -11.13
CA SER A 43 5.80 1.32 -9.90
C SER A 43 4.85 0.12 -9.89
N PHE A 44 4.55 -0.37 -8.70
CA PHE A 44 3.56 -1.42 -8.48
C PHE A 44 2.64 -1.02 -7.35
N LEU A 45 1.34 -1.18 -7.56
CA LEU A 45 0.32 -1.00 -6.55
C LEU A 45 -0.54 -2.27 -6.50
N HIS A 46 -0.55 -2.91 -5.33
CA HIS A 46 -1.52 -3.92 -4.97
C HIS A 46 -2.58 -3.32 -4.06
N VAL A 47 -3.84 -3.63 -4.32
CA VAL A 47 -4.98 -3.30 -3.46
C VAL A 47 -5.78 -4.57 -3.17
N GLY A 48 -6.08 -4.81 -1.89
CA GLY A 48 -6.81 -6.00 -1.44
C GLY A 48 -8.30 -6.03 -1.80
N SER A 49 -8.83 -5.04 -2.54
CA SER A 49 -10.25 -4.99 -2.93
C SER A 49 -10.46 -4.33 -4.30
N SER A 50 -11.39 -4.90 -5.06
CA SER A 50 -11.88 -4.36 -6.34
C SER A 50 -12.61 -3.01 -6.16
N GLU A 51 -13.29 -2.79 -5.03
CA GLU A 51 -13.93 -1.51 -4.73
C GLU A 51 -12.87 -0.40 -4.53
N LEU A 52 -11.82 -0.71 -3.76
CA LEU A 52 -10.73 0.23 -3.51
C LEU A 52 -9.98 0.58 -4.80
N PHE A 53 -9.78 -0.41 -5.67
CA PHE A 53 -9.21 -0.18 -7.00
C PHE A 53 -9.95 0.93 -7.76
N TRP A 54 -11.28 0.84 -7.84
CA TRP A 54 -12.07 1.84 -8.57
C TRP A 54 -12.07 3.21 -7.90
N LYS A 55 -12.03 3.25 -6.55
CA LYS A 55 -11.87 4.51 -5.79
C LYS A 55 -10.54 5.19 -6.10
N LEU A 56 -9.46 4.43 -6.23
CA LEU A 56 -8.11 4.96 -6.45
C LEU A 56 -7.77 5.22 -7.92
N MET A 57 -8.48 4.60 -8.86
CA MET A 57 -8.23 4.71 -10.31
C MET A 57 -8.14 6.16 -10.81
N PRO A 58 -8.95 7.13 -10.35
CA PRO A 58 -8.79 8.54 -10.73
C PRO A 58 -7.44 9.14 -10.33
N THR A 59 -6.87 8.71 -9.20
CA THR A 59 -5.57 9.16 -8.69
C THR A 59 -4.41 8.48 -9.40
N VAL A 60 -4.50 7.15 -9.59
CA VAL A 60 -3.37 6.34 -10.04
C VAL A 60 -3.36 6.06 -11.55
N GLY A 61 -4.51 6.15 -12.22
CA GLY A 61 -4.66 5.91 -13.66
C GLY A 61 -3.79 6.78 -14.58
N PRO A 62 -3.44 8.03 -14.22
CA PRO A 62 -2.49 8.84 -15.00
C PRO A 62 -1.03 8.37 -14.93
N ILE A 63 -0.67 7.44 -14.05
CA ILE A 63 0.72 6.98 -13.85
C ILE A 63 1.01 5.88 -14.90
N GLY A 64 1.71 6.25 -15.97
CA GLY A 64 1.86 5.39 -17.16
C GLY A 64 2.70 4.13 -16.99
N ASP A 65 3.55 4.07 -15.97
CA ASP A 65 4.44 2.94 -15.63
C ASP A 65 3.98 2.18 -14.38
N LEU A 66 2.75 2.45 -13.90
CA LEU A 66 2.17 1.75 -12.76
C LEU A 66 1.58 0.41 -13.20
N GLN A 67 2.11 -0.67 -12.63
CA GLN A 67 1.46 -1.97 -12.63
C GLN A 67 0.47 -2.04 -11.48
N LEU A 68 -0.80 -2.31 -11.78
CA LEU A 68 -1.88 -2.30 -10.82
C LEU A 68 -2.46 -3.71 -10.69
N LEU A 69 -2.49 -4.24 -9.47
CA LEU A 69 -3.07 -5.53 -9.14
C LEU A 69 -4.17 -5.31 -8.09
N ALA A 70 -5.38 -5.74 -8.39
CA ALA A 70 -6.48 -5.74 -7.44
C ALA A 70 -6.97 -7.18 -7.24
N ALA A 71 -7.35 -7.52 -6.01
CA ALA A 71 -8.08 -8.76 -5.76
C ALA A 71 -9.38 -8.77 -6.58
N VAL A 72 -9.58 -9.82 -7.38
CA VAL A 72 -10.85 -10.04 -8.09
C VAL A 72 -11.84 -10.76 -7.18
N ASP A 73 -13.14 -10.61 -7.44
CA ASP A 73 -14.19 -11.13 -6.54
C ASP A 73 -14.09 -12.65 -6.30
N ASP A 74 -13.60 -13.42 -7.28
CA ASP A 74 -13.33 -14.86 -7.13
C ASP A 74 -12.15 -15.14 -6.15
N GLU A 75 -11.15 -14.26 -6.10
CA GLU A 75 -10.01 -14.33 -5.16
C GLU A 75 -10.41 -13.86 -3.76
N ALA A 76 -11.42 -12.99 -3.64
CA ALA A 76 -11.97 -12.65 -2.32
C ALA A 76 -12.59 -13.88 -1.61
N SER A 77 -12.94 -14.92 -2.37
CA SER A 77 -13.44 -16.20 -1.84
C SER A 77 -12.33 -17.21 -1.50
N ASP A 78 -11.12 -17.03 -2.03
CA ASP A 78 -9.93 -17.85 -1.77
C ASP A 78 -8.74 -16.97 -1.36
N MET A 79 -8.65 -16.74 -0.05
CA MET A 79 -7.63 -15.89 0.56
C MET A 79 -6.20 -16.38 0.28
N ASP A 80 -5.99 -17.70 0.17
CA ASP A 80 -4.66 -18.27 -0.03
C ASP A 80 -4.14 -17.92 -1.43
N LEU A 81 -5.00 -18.00 -2.45
CA LEU A 81 -4.69 -17.59 -3.82
C LEU A 81 -4.36 -16.09 -3.92
N SER A 82 -5.14 -15.25 -3.22
CA SER A 82 -4.89 -13.80 -3.19
C SER A 82 -3.52 -13.46 -2.56
N GLU A 83 -3.21 -14.07 -1.42
CA GLU A 83 -1.92 -13.92 -0.75
C GLU A 83 -0.75 -14.43 -1.60
N GLU A 84 -0.89 -15.60 -2.24
CA GLU A 84 0.14 -16.15 -3.12
C GLU A 84 0.47 -15.19 -4.27
N ARG A 85 -0.55 -14.65 -4.95
CA ARG A 85 -0.35 -13.70 -6.05
C ARG A 85 0.30 -12.40 -5.58
N LYS A 86 -0.11 -11.88 -4.42
CA LYS A 86 0.51 -10.69 -3.80
C LYS A 86 2.00 -10.92 -3.58
N ILE A 87 2.37 -12.07 -3.02
CA ILE A 87 3.77 -12.42 -2.75
C ILE A 87 4.56 -12.57 -4.06
N ILE A 88 4.03 -13.30 -5.04
CA ILE A 88 4.71 -13.52 -6.33
C ILE A 88 5.01 -12.18 -7.01
N HIS A 89 4.01 -11.30 -7.13
CA HIS A 89 4.21 -9.99 -7.77
C HIS A 89 5.16 -9.11 -6.98
N PHE A 90 5.06 -9.09 -5.65
CA PHE A 90 6.01 -8.36 -4.82
C PHE A 90 7.44 -8.83 -5.09
N LEU A 91 7.69 -10.14 -5.08
CA LEU A 91 9.01 -10.72 -5.37
C LEU A 91 9.51 -10.37 -6.77
N GLU A 92 8.65 -10.43 -7.79
CA GLU A 92 9.01 -10.05 -9.15
C GLU A 92 9.42 -8.58 -9.27
N MET A 93 8.77 -7.69 -8.51
CA MET A 93 9.08 -6.26 -8.50
C MET A 93 10.37 -5.94 -7.74
N VAL A 94 10.65 -6.67 -6.65
CA VAL A 94 11.84 -6.40 -5.83
C VAL A 94 13.09 -7.14 -6.28
N LYS A 95 12.99 -8.14 -7.18
CA LYS A 95 14.11 -9.01 -7.58
C LYS A 95 15.33 -8.27 -8.11
N ASP A 96 15.11 -7.13 -8.78
CA ASP A 96 16.16 -6.35 -9.43
C ASP A 96 16.63 -5.16 -8.56
N LEU A 97 16.04 -4.99 -7.37
CA LEU A 97 16.42 -3.93 -6.44
C LEU A 97 17.72 -4.30 -5.71
N ARG A 98 18.74 -3.45 -5.85
CA ARG A 98 20.04 -3.64 -5.19
C ARG A 98 20.06 -3.18 -3.74
N SER A 99 19.12 -2.32 -3.36
CA SER A 99 19.00 -1.76 -2.01
C SER A 99 17.54 -1.35 -1.79
N VAL A 100 17.03 -1.61 -0.58
CA VAL A 100 15.69 -1.22 -0.14
C VAL A 100 15.86 -0.44 1.15
N ILE A 101 15.20 0.72 1.24
CA ILE A 101 15.06 1.46 2.50
C ILE A 101 13.72 1.05 3.08
N VAL A 102 13.76 0.55 4.32
CA VAL A 102 12.56 0.19 5.07
C VAL A 102 12.41 1.19 6.19
N ASP A 103 11.29 1.92 6.19
CA ASP A 103 10.86 2.64 7.39
C ASP A 103 10.29 1.61 8.36
N LEU A 104 10.99 1.33 9.46
CA LEU A 104 10.55 0.37 10.47
C LEU A 104 9.40 0.93 11.34
N GLY A 105 9.06 2.21 11.17
CA GLY A 105 8.11 2.91 12.02
C GLY A 105 8.70 3.16 13.41
N ILE A 106 8.20 4.19 14.08
CA ILE A 106 8.37 4.31 15.52
C ILE A 106 7.26 3.43 16.12
N GLU A 107 7.61 2.31 16.75
CA GLU A 107 6.68 1.65 17.67
C GLU A 107 6.44 2.63 18.81
N THR A 108 5.33 3.39 18.76
CA THR A 108 4.94 4.25 19.87
C THR A 108 4.41 3.37 21.00
N GLU A 109 5.29 2.67 21.70
CA GLU A 109 5.15 2.61 23.15
C GLU A 109 5.52 4.01 23.66
N GLN A 110 4.59 4.68 24.34
CA GLN A 110 4.73 6.02 24.96
C GLN A 110 4.56 7.24 24.05
N VAL A 111 3.31 7.50 23.65
CA VAL A 111 2.77 8.88 23.70
C VAL A 111 1.48 8.86 24.50
N ALA A 112 1.58 8.34 25.72
CA ALA A 112 0.72 8.77 26.81
C ALA A 112 1.47 9.93 27.49
N ASP A 113 0.80 11.08 27.61
CA ASP A 113 1.23 12.29 28.30
C ASP A 113 2.26 13.19 27.61
N LEU A 114 1.77 14.04 26.68
CA LEU A 114 2.20 15.45 26.52
C LEU A 114 1.02 16.32 26.08
#